data_AF-A0A7S2CV81-F1
#
_entry.id   AF-A0A7S2CV81-F1
#
_cell.length_a   1.000
_cell.length_b   1.000
_cell.length_c   1.000
_cell.angle_alpha   90.00
_cell.angle_beta   90.00
_cell.angle_gamma   90.00
#
_symmetry.space_group_name_H-M   'P 1'
#
loop_
_entity.id
_entity.type
_entity.pdbx_description
1 polymer ?
#
loop_
_entity_poly.entity_id
_entity_poly.type
_entity_poly.pdbx_seq_one_letter_code
_entity_poly.pdbx_strand_id
1 'polypeptide(L)'
;MPLQLARAVHWVQRHCQEVKEIKCLPTRKNSKVGSNEDVVKCLAGDVNLLCAQSISPEYADITDIKKAKGEEVIQQVSEDVHKQLHTVLEVISDMTAEKGERPACQKHTREQAVELLENFIAMDLPVQLLMDLPLLQFEARKDVMNIHCAMLWHGMPDEVSSQVLQYLQHHPRVFSVL
;
A
#
# COMPACT_ATOMS: atom_id res chain seq x y z
N MET A 1 29.72 -7.89 -19.56
CA MET A 1 28.29 -7.61 -19.25
C MET A 1 28.04 -6.73 -17.99
N PRO A 2 28.80 -5.65 -17.69
CA PRO A 2 28.47 -4.76 -16.56
C PRO A 2 27.45 -3.64 -16.88
N LEU A 3 27.10 -3.44 -18.16
CA LEU A 3 26.25 -2.32 -18.62
C LEU A 3 24.75 -2.49 -18.36
N GLN A 4 24.26 -3.72 -18.13
CA GLN A 4 22.83 -3.96 -17.86
C GLN A 4 22.49 -3.84 -16.37
N LEU A 5 23.38 -4.28 -15.48
CA LEU A 5 23.29 -4.04 -14.03
C LEU A 5 23.32 -2.55 -13.70
N ALA A 6 24.19 -1.77 -14.36
CA ALA A 6 24.20 -0.31 -14.21
C ALA A 6 22.88 0.33 -14.66
N ARG A 7 22.19 -0.22 -15.65
CA ARG A 7 20.89 0.29 -16.12
C ARG A 7 19.73 -0.09 -15.19
N ALA A 8 19.72 -1.29 -14.62
CA ALA A 8 18.69 -1.70 -13.66
C ALA A 8 18.82 -0.93 -12.33
N VAL A 9 20.04 -0.79 -11.81
CA VAL A 9 20.30 0.02 -10.60
C VAL A 9 19.99 1.49 -10.86
N HIS A 10 20.37 2.03 -12.03
CA HIS A 10 20.04 3.40 -12.40
C HIS A 10 18.54 3.59 -12.73
N TRP A 11 17.80 2.54 -13.09
CA TRP A 11 16.35 2.57 -13.27
C TRP A 11 15.63 2.61 -11.93
N VAL A 12 16.00 1.73 -10.97
CA VAL A 12 15.48 1.76 -9.59
C VAL A 12 15.86 3.06 -8.88
N GLN A 13 17.10 3.51 -9.03
CA GLN A 13 17.59 4.74 -8.40
C GLN A 13 16.94 6.00 -9.02
N ARG A 14 16.61 6.02 -10.33
CA ARG A 14 15.73 7.06 -10.90
C ARG A 14 14.28 6.91 -10.46
N HIS A 15 13.75 5.70 -10.39
CA HIS A 15 12.35 5.45 -10.02
C HIS A 15 12.04 5.80 -8.57
N CYS A 16 12.99 5.62 -7.65
CA CYS A 16 12.89 6.10 -6.28
C CYS A 16 13.25 7.60 -6.12
N GLN A 17 14.03 8.20 -7.03
CA GLN A 17 14.41 9.62 -6.95
C GLN A 17 13.49 10.58 -7.71
N GLU A 18 12.64 10.09 -8.64
CA GLU A 18 11.67 10.91 -9.38
C GLU A 18 10.31 11.07 -8.65
N VAL A 19 10.22 10.68 -7.38
CA VAL A 19 9.23 11.27 -6.48
C VAL A 19 9.76 12.64 -6.05
N LYS A 20 9.73 13.60 -6.98
CA LYS A 20 9.82 15.03 -6.64
C LYS A 20 8.74 15.26 -5.59
N GLU A 21 9.16 15.61 -4.37
CA GLU A 21 8.32 15.99 -3.23
C GLU A 21 6.88 16.27 -3.66
N ILE A 22 6.08 15.20 -3.69
CA ILE A 22 4.64 15.38 -3.67
C ILE A 22 4.45 16.13 -2.36
N LYS A 23 3.87 17.33 -2.43
CA LYS A 23 3.46 18.05 -1.23
C LYS A 23 2.34 17.25 -0.58
N CYS A 24 2.69 16.12 0.03
CA CYS A 24 1.81 15.34 0.85
C CYS A 24 1.35 16.26 1.96
N LEU A 25 0.05 16.28 2.17
CA LEU A 25 -0.61 17.12 3.16
C LEU A 25 0.04 16.89 4.53
N PRO A 26 0.14 17.94 5.37
CA PRO A 26 0.76 17.82 6.68
C PRO A 26 0.03 16.76 7.51
N THR A 27 0.74 15.67 7.83
CA THR A 27 0.25 14.57 8.67
C THR A 27 -0.05 15.12 10.06
N ARG A 28 -1.30 14.99 10.51
CA ARG A 28 -1.71 15.39 11.86
C ARG A 28 -1.00 14.47 12.87
N LYS A 29 -0.07 15.02 13.66
CA LYS A 29 0.64 14.27 14.71
C LYS A 29 -0.31 13.92 15.86
N ASN A 30 -0.81 12.68 15.90
CA ASN A 30 -1.41 12.09 17.10
C ASN A 30 -1.00 10.60 17.23
N SER A 31 0.29 10.36 17.49
CA SER A 31 0.79 9.00 17.68
C SER A 31 0.40 8.45 19.06
N LYS A 32 -0.54 7.49 19.08
CA LYS A 32 -0.63 6.46 20.12
C LYS A 32 -0.06 5.17 19.55
N VAL A 33 0.97 4.63 20.19
CA VAL A 33 1.64 3.38 19.83
C VAL A 33 0.62 2.22 19.87
N GLY A 34 0.47 1.48 18.77
CA GLY A 34 -0.58 0.49 18.54
C GLY A 34 -1.74 1.00 17.68
N SER A 35 -1.55 2.09 16.93
CA SER A 35 -2.59 2.74 16.11
C SER A 35 -2.57 2.26 14.66
N ASN A 36 -3.63 2.60 13.93
CA ASN A 36 -3.75 2.43 12.48
C ASN A 36 -2.55 2.95 11.66
N GLU A 37 -1.77 3.88 12.22
CA GLU A 37 -0.51 4.35 11.63
C GLU A 37 0.53 3.22 11.51
N ASP A 38 0.56 2.30 12.48
CA ASP A 38 1.46 1.14 12.47
C ASP A 38 1.09 0.15 11.35
N VAL A 39 -0.21 -0.02 11.06
CA VAL A 39 -0.69 -0.89 9.96
C VAL A 39 -0.21 -0.38 8.61
N VAL A 40 -0.34 0.92 8.35
CA VAL A 40 0.06 1.55 7.08
C VAL A 40 1.58 1.50 6.90
N LYS A 41 2.34 1.76 7.97
CA LYS A 41 3.81 1.68 7.94
C LYS A 41 4.32 0.26 7.71
N CYS A 42 3.73 -0.73 8.38
CA CYS A 42 4.06 -2.14 8.15
C CYS A 42 3.74 -2.54 6.72
N LEU A 43 2.57 -2.16 6.19
CA LEU A 43 2.20 -2.43 4.80
C LEU A 43 3.18 -1.83 3.79
N ALA A 44 3.59 -0.58 3.97
CA ALA A 44 4.61 0.02 3.13
C ALA A 44 5.95 -0.73 3.21
N GLY A 45 6.37 -1.14 4.41
CA GLY A 45 7.59 -1.93 4.61
C GLY A 45 7.54 -3.30 3.92
N ASP A 46 6.43 -4.00 4.08
CA ASP A 46 6.24 -5.36 3.58
C ASP A 46 6.11 -5.39 2.05
N VAL A 47 5.40 -4.42 1.45
CA VAL A 47 5.32 -4.27 -0.02
C VAL A 47 6.69 -3.95 -0.60
N ASN A 48 7.46 -3.04 0.03
CA ASN A 48 8.84 -2.76 -0.39
C ASN A 48 9.74 -4.00 -0.31
N LEU A 49 9.56 -4.84 0.70
CA LEU A 49 10.30 -6.09 0.86
C LEU A 49 9.97 -7.11 -0.24
N LEU A 50 8.69 -7.25 -0.62
CA LEU A 50 8.28 -8.10 -1.75
C LEU A 50 8.87 -7.61 -3.09
N CYS A 51 8.94 -6.29 -3.28
CA CYS A 51 9.51 -5.68 -4.49
C CYS A 51 11.03 -5.86 -4.58
N ALA A 52 11.75 -5.70 -3.46
CA ALA A 52 13.19 -5.90 -3.43
C ALA A 52 13.61 -7.34 -3.79
N GLN A 53 12.79 -8.33 -3.42
CA GLN A 53 13.11 -9.74 -3.63
C GLN A 53 12.78 -10.24 -5.04
N SER A 54 11.79 -9.66 -5.72
CA SER A 54 11.43 -10.01 -7.09
C SER A 54 12.48 -9.54 -8.13
N ILE A 55 13.38 -8.63 -7.76
CA ILE A 55 14.41 -8.06 -8.65
C ILE A 55 15.74 -8.84 -8.59
N SER A 56 15.96 -9.73 -7.60
CA SER A 56 17.25 -10.42 -7.43
C SER A 56 17.15 -11.96 -7.38
N PRO A 57 16.86 -12.63 -8.50
CA PRO A 57 16.94 -14.09 -8.58
C PRO A 57 18.36 -14.62 -8.93
N GLU A 58 19.32 -13.76 -9.30
CA GLU A 58 20.56 -14.18 -9.99
C GLU A 58 21.73 -14.68 -9.12
N TYR A 59 21.52 -14.97 -7.83
CA TYR A 59 22.53 -15.64 -6.98
C TYR A 59 21.98 -16.86 -6.24
N ALA A 60 21.07 -17.60 -6.88
CA ALA A 60 20.56 -18.88 -6.36
C ALA A 60 21.54 -20.04 -6.62
N ASP A 61 22.76 -19.94 -6.08
CA ASP A 61 23.64 -21.09 -5.84
C ASP A 61 24.04 -21.15 -4.36
N ILE A 62 23.03 -21.03 -3.50
CA ILE A 62 23.19 -21.08 -2.05
C ILE A 62 22.17 -22.09 -1.50
N THR A 63 22.69 -23.30 -1.23
CA THR A 63 22.16 -24.40 -0.40
C THR A 63 20.65 -24.41 -0.10
N ASP A 64 19.98 -25.52 -0.44
CA ASP A 64 18.53 -25.75 -0.32
C ASP A 64 17.88 -25.29 1.00
N ILE A 65 18.62 -25.30 2.11
CA ILE A 65 18.16 -24.84 3.43
C ILE A 65 17.97 -23.31 3.50
N LYS A 66 18.84 -22.52 2.84
CA LYS A 66 18.71 -21.05 2.79
C LYS A 66 17.62 -20.62 1.82
N LYS A 67 17.41 -21.38 0.75
CA LYS A 67 16.29 -21.19 -0.18
C LYS A 67 14.95 -21.44 0.49
N ALA A 68 14.80 -22.57 1.20
CA ALA A 68 13.58 -22.89 1.94
C ALA A 68 13.23 -21.83 3.00
N LYS A 69 14.25 -21.33 3.73
CA LYS A 69 14.05 -20.27 4.74
C LYS A 69 13.68 -18.92 4.10
N GLY A 70 14.21 -18.61 2.92
CA GLY A 70 13.84 -17.40 2.18
C GLY A 70 12.40 -17.46 1.66
N GLU A 71 11.99 -18.61 1.10
CA GLU A 71 10.63 -18.84 0.63
C GLU A 71 9.59 -18.75 1.76
N GLU A 72 9.91 -19.27 2.96
CA GLU A 72 9.06 -19.15 4.15
C GLU A 72 8.88 -17.69 4.59
N VAL A 73 9.95 -16.88 4.57
CA VAL A 73 9.88 -15.45 4.89
C VAL A 73 9.04 -14.69 3.87
N ILE A 74 9.20 -14.97 2.56
CA ILE A 74 8.39 -14.34 1.51
C ILE A 74 6.92 -14.68 1.68
N GLN A 75 6.62 -15.95 1.96
CA GLN A 75 5.25 -16.40 2.17
C GLN A 75 4.62 -15.68 3.37
N GLN A 76 5.34 -15.59 4.49
CA GLN A 76 4.88 -14.86 5.68
C GLN A 76 4.60 -13.38 5.37
N VAL A 77 5.53 -12.70 4.69
CA VAL A 77 5.37 -11.29 4.30
C VAL A 77 4.17 -11.11 3.38
N SER A 78 3.96 -12.02 2.42
CA SER A 78 2.79 -11.96 1.53
C SER A 78 1.47 -12.15 2.28
N GLU A 79 1.43 -13.02 3.29
CA GLU A 79 0.26 -13.19 4.13
C GLU A 79 0.00 -11.96 4.98
N ASP A 80 1.05 -11.32 5.47
CA ASP A 80 0.93 -10.11 6.30
C ASP A 80 0.47 -8.90 5.47
N VAL A 81 0.97 -8.75 4.23
CA VAL A 81 0.44 -7.77 3.26
C VAL A 81 -1.05 -8.00 3.03
N HIS A 82 -1.47 -9.24 2.81
CA HIS A 82 -2.89 -9.55 2.61
C HIS A 82 -3.73 -9.20 3.85
N LYS A 83 -3.31 -9.57 5.06
CA LYS A 83 -4.03 -9.22 6.30
C LYS A 83 -4.13 -7.71 6.50
N GLN A 84 -3.06 -6.97 6.21
CA GLN A 84 -3.02 -5.52 6.35
C GLN A 84 -3.93 -4.84 5.32
N LEU A 85 -3.87 -5.25 4.05
CA LEU A 85 -4.80 -4.77 3.02
C LEU A 85 -6.25 -5.06 3.39
N HIS A 86 -6.54 -6.25 3.89
CA HIS A 86 -7.88 -6.60 4.35
C HIS A 86 -8.35 -5.69 5.49
N THR A 87 -7.45 -5.38 6.44
CA THR A 87 -7.73 -4.45 7.54
C THR A 87 -8.04 -3.04 7.02
N VAL A 88 -7.26 -2.54 6.06
CA VAL A 88 -7.52 -1.25 5.40
C VAL A 88 -8.90 -1.27 4.72
N LEU A 89 -9.24 -2.35 4.02
CA LEU A 89 -10.52 -2.49 3.34
C LEU A 89 -11.71 -2.58 4.32
N GLU A 90 -11.56 -3.29 5.44
CA GLU A 90 -12.57 -3.32 6.52
C GLU A 90 -12.82 -1.90 7.04
N VAL A 91 -11.76 -1.13 7.31
CA VAL A 91 -11.84 0.25 7.81
C VAL A 91 -12.58 1.15 6.82
N ILE A 92 -12.28 1.07 5.52
CA ILE A 92 -12.99 1.84 4.49
C ILE A 92 -14.46 1.40 4.38
N SER A 93 -14.72 0.09 4.46
CA SER A 93 -16.07 -0.46 4.40
C SER A 93 -16.92 0.03 5.56
N ASP A 94 -16.37 0.09 6.77
CA ASP A 94 -17.04 0.63 7.96
C ASP A 94 -17.38 2.12 7.81
N MET A 95 -16.54 2.90 7.11
CA MET A 95 -16.77 4.32 6.84
C MET A 95 -17.84 4.56 5.77
N THR A 96 -17.88 3.70 4.75
CA THR A 96 -18.77 3.83 3.59
C THR A 96 -20.09 3.10 3.76
N ALA A 97 -20.24 2.28 4.80
CA ALA A 97 -21.46 1.58 5.12
C ALA A 97 -22.62 2.57 5.32
N GLU A 98 -23.55 2.61 4.37
CA GLU A 98 -24.80 3.35 4.53
C GLU A 98 -25.53 2.85 5.78
N LYS A 99 -26.12 3.78 6.54
CA LYS A 99 -26.95 3.50 7.73
C LYS A 99 -28.12 2.58 7.37
N GLY A 100 -27.91 1.26 7.27
CA GLY A 100 -29.00 0.33 7.02
C GLY A 100 -28.65 -1.07 6.50
N GLU A 101 -27.54 -1.28 5.80
CA GLU A 101 -27.39 -2.53 5.02
C GLU A 101 -26.54 -3.63 5.67
N ARG A 102 -25.72 -3.30 6.67
CA ARG A 102 -25.02 -4.30 7.50
C ARG A 102 -24.99 -3.82 8.95
N PRO A 103 -25.05 -4.71 9.95
CA PRO A 103 -24.64 -4.32 11.29
C PRO A 103 -23.18 -3.92 11.18
N ALA A 104 -22.91 -2.61 11.10
CA ALA A 104 -21.57 -2.09 11.17
C ALA A 104 -21.00 -2.58 12.49
N CYS A 105 -20.14 -3.59 12.42
CA CYS A 105 -19.30 -3.96 13.54
C CYS A 105 -18.30 -2.80 13.61
N GLN A 106 -18.71 -1.67 14.20
CA GLN A 106 -17.90 -0.45 14.28
C GLN A 106 -16.70 -0.75 15.19
N LYS A 107 -15.72 -1.47 14.64
CA LYS A 107 -14.46 -1.80 15.31
C LYS A 107 -13.58 -0.55 15.38
N HIS A 108 -13.73 0.37 14.43
CA HIS A 108 -12.93 1.58 14.30
C HIS A 108 -13.77 2.83 14.50
N THR A 109 -13.22 3.83 15.18
CA THR A 109 -13.85 5.16 15.23
C THR A 109 -13.65 5.88 13.89
N ARG A 110 -14.54 6.83 13.57
CA ARG A 110 -14.42 7.63 12.35
C ARG A 110 -13.06 8.33 12.26
N GLU A 111 -12.56 8.86 13.37
CA GLU A 111 -11.27 9.57 13.41
C GLU A 111 -10.11 8.63 13.08
N GLN A 112 -10.11 7.42 13.64
CA GLN A 112 -9.09 6.41 13.37
C GLN A 112 -9.10 5.98 11.90
N ALA A 113 -10.29 5.87 11.32
CA ALA A 113 -10.47 5.44 9.95
C ALA A 113 -10.03 6.53 8.95
N VAL A 114 -10.36 7.80 9.23
CA VAL A 114 -9.83 8.95 8.50
C VAL A 114 -8.31 9.01 8.60
N GLU A 115 -7.74 8.94 9.81
CA GLU A 115 -6.29 8.98 10.03
C GLU A 115 -5.54 7.86 9.29
N LEU A 116 -6.11 6.65 9.25
CA LEU A 116 -5.55 5.54 8.47
C LEU A 116 -5.45 5.90 6.99
N LEU A 117 -6.50 6.49 6.41
CA LEU A 117 -6.54 6.83 4.99
C LEU A 117 -5.64 8.03 4.65
N GLU A 118 -5.56 9.01 5.54
CA GLU A 118 -4.59 10.11 5.40
C GLU A 118 -3.16 9.57 5.33
N ASN A 119 -2.82 8.65 6.23
CA ASN A 119 -1.50 8.00 6.23
C ASN A 119 -1.29 7.15 4.98
N PHE A 120 -2.32 6.40 4.54
CA PHE A 120 -2.26 5.57 3.35
C PHE A 120 -1.95 6.39 2.09
N ILE A 121 -2.61 7.53 1.92
CA ILE A 121 -2.37 8.47 0.83
C ILE A 121 -1.01 9.16 0.99
N ALA A 122 -0.65 9.59 2.20
CA ALA A 122 0.60 10.30 2.46
C ALA A 122 1.85 9.45 2.18
N MET A 123 1.75 8.12 2.37
CA MET A 123 2.80 7.15 2.05
C MET A 123 2.84 6.73 0.58
N ASP A 124 2.00 7.32 -0.28
CA ASP A 124 1.89 7.00 -1.71
C ASP A 124 1.54 5.52 -2.00
N LEU A 125 0.92 4.85 -1.02
CA LEU A 125 0.53 3.45 -1.13
C LEU A 125 -0.47 3.15 -2.26
N PRO A 126 -1.46 4.02 -2.58
CA PRO A 126 -2.36 3.74 -3.70
C PRO A 126 -1.59 3.44 -5.00
N VAL A 127 -0.68 4.34 -5.39
CA VAL A 127 0.11 4.18 -6.62
C VAL A 127 1.13 3.05 -6.49
N GLN A 128 1.80 2.93 -5.35
CA GLN A 128 2.75 1.84 -5.13
C GLN A 128 2.08 0.47 -5.30
N LEU A 129 0.93 0.25 -4.67
CA LEU A 129 0.18 -1.01 -4.76
C LEU A 129 -0.33 -1.30 -6.17
N LEU A 130 -0.69 -0.28 -6.97
CA LEU A 130 -1.05 -0.45 -8.38
C LEU A 130 0.15 -0.83 -9.24
N MET A 131 1.31 -0.23 -8.99
CA MET A 131 2.55 -0.56 -9.70
C MET A 131 3.03 -1.97 -9.38
N ASP A 132 2.92 -2.37 -8.12
CA ASP A 132 3.41 -3.65 -7.60
C ASP A 132 2.35 -4.76 -7.68
N LEU A 133 1.18 -4.47 -8.25
CA LEU A 133 0.06 -5.38 -8.41
C LEU A 133 0.46 -6.74 -9.03
N PRO A 134 1.34 -6.84 -10.05
CA PRO A 134 1.79 -8.12 -10.59
C PRO A 134 2.59 -9.00 -9.61
N LEU A 135 3.16 -8.41 -8.56
CA LEU A 135 3.98 -9.08 -7.55
C LEU A 135 3.14 -9.63 -6.38
N LEU A 136 1.88 -9.18 -6.27
CA LEU A 136 0.98 -9.55 -5.20
C LEU A 136 0.24 -10.86 -5.50
N GLN A 137 -0.07 -11.61 -4.44
CA GLN A 137 -0.95 -12.78 -4.53
C GLN A 137 -2.36 -12.40 -5.01
N PHE A 138 -3.12 -13.38 -5.51
CA PHE A 138 -4.43 -13.14 -6.11
C PHE A 138 -5.42 -12.40 -5.19
N GLU A 139 -5.56 -12.82 -3.93
CA GLU A 139 -6.46 -12.15 -2.99
C GLU A 139 -5.97 -10.73 -2.63
N ALA A 140 -4.67 -10.54 -2.42
CA ALA A 140 -4.09 -9.22 -2.19
C ALA A 140 -4.36 -8.26 -3.36
N ARG A 141 -4.25 -8.71 -4.61
CA ARG A 141 -4.60 -7.90 -5.79
C ARG A 141 -6.07 -7.48 -5.78
N LYS A 142 -6.97 -8.39 -5.43
CA LYS A 142 -8.40 -8.11 -5.32
C LYS A 142 -8.67 -7.07 -4.25
N ASP A 143 -8.02 -7.17 -3.09
CA ASP A 143 -8.15 -6.18 -2.02
C ASP A 143 -7.59 -4.82 -2.45
N VAL A 144 -6.46 -4.76 -3.15
CA VAL A 144 -5.94 -3.49 -3.73
C VAL A 144 -6.98 -2.85 -4.65
N MET A 145 -7.58 -3.62 -5.56
CA MET A 145 -8.61 -3.10 -6.46
C MET A 145 -9.85 -2.62 -5.70
N ASN A 146 -10.30 -3.37 -4.69
CA ASN A 146 -11.43 -3.00 -3.86
C ASN A 146 -11.16 -1.71 -3.07
N ILE A 147 -9.97 -1.56 -2.51
CA ILE A 147 -9.53 -0.34 -1.80
C ILE A 147 -9.58 0.86 -2.76
N HIS A 148 -9.03 0.73 -3.98
CA HIS A 148 -9.06 1.80 -4.97
C HIS A 148 -10.48 2.18 -5.37
N CYS A 149 -11.34 1.20 -5.65
CA CYS A 149 -12.75 1.44 -5.94
C CYS A 149 -13.46 2.14 -4.76
N ALA A 150 -13.18 1.72 -3.53
CA ALA A 150 -13.81 2.27 -2.33
C ALA A 150 -13.33 3.69 -2.03
N MET A 151 -12.06 4.02 -2.26
CA MET A 151 -11.53 5.38 -2.14
C MET A 151 -12.18 6.35 -3.14
N LEU A 152 -12.62 5.85 -4.29
CA LEU A 152 -13.32 6.62 -5.33
C LEU A 152 -14.85 6.66 -5.12
N TRP A 153 -15.35 6.01 -4.07
CA TRP A 153 -16.79 5.89 -3.83
C TRP A 153 -17.40 7.20 -3.33
N HIS A 154 -18.60 7.55 -3.81
CA HIS A 154 -19.30 8.78 -3.44
C HIS A 154 -19.78 8.83 -1.99
N GLY A 155 -19.78 7.70 -1.28
CA GLY A 155 -20.13 7.59 0.14
C GLY A 155 -18.97 7.90 1.10
N MET A 156 -17.80 8.27 0.58
CA MET A 156 -16.64 8.62 1.41
C MET A 156 -16.85 9.96 2.14
N PRO A 157 -16.41 10.09 3.41
CA PRO A 157 -16.46 11.37 4.12
C PRO A 157 -15.77 12.50 3.36
N ASP A 158 -16.37 13.69 3.35
CA ASP A 158 -15.89 14.87 2.59
C ASP A 158 -14.41 15.19 2.88
N GLU A 159 -13.97 14.98 4.13
CA GLU A 159 -12.59 15.21 4.54
C GLU A 159 -11.60 14.31 3.78
N VAL A 160 -11.97 13.04 3.56
CA VAL A 160 -11.14 12.08 2.84
C VAL A 160 -11.31 12.24 1.33
N SER A 161 -12.55 12.42 0.86
CA SER A 161 -12.88 12.62 -0.56
C SER A 161 -12.10 13.79 -1.16
N SER A 162 -11.99 14.90 -0.42
CA SER A 162 -11.18 16.07 -0.84
C SER A 162 -9.70 15.74 -0.98
N GLN A 163 -9.14 14.94 -0.06
CA GLN A 163 -7.73 14.53 -0.09
C GLN A 163 -7.45 13.55 -1.22
N VAL A 164 -8.33 12.56 -1.44
CA VAL A 164 -8.22 11.63 -2.55
C VAL A 164 -8.25 12.39 -3.87
N LEU A 165 -9.20 13.31 -4.06
CA LEU A 165 -9.26 14.13 -5.28
C LEU A 165 -8.01 14.98 -5.47
N GLN A 166 -7.51 15.62 -4.40
CA GLN A 166 -6.29 16.42 -4.46
C GLN A 166 -5.08 15.56 -4.80
N TYR A 167 -4.96 14.37 -4.20
CA TYR A 167 -3.92 13.41 -4.52
C TYR A 167 -3.99 13.01 -6.00
N LEU A 168 -5.16 12.56 -6.48
CA LEU A 168 -5.33 12.12 -7.87
C LEU A 168 -5.03 13.23 -8.89
N GLN A 169 -5.43 14.47 -8.60
CA GLN A 169 -5.23 15.61 -9.49
C GLN A 169 -3.74 15.98 -9.65
N HIS A 170 -2.93 15.79 -8.60
CA HIS A 170 -1.54 16.25 -8.58
C HIS A 170 -0.53 15.10 -8.68
N HIS A 171 -0.96 13.85 -8.54
CA HIS A 171 -0.07 12.71 -8.57
C HIS A 171 0.40 12.44 -10.01
N PRO A 172 1.72 12.52 -10.30
CA PRO A 172 2.23 12.51 -11.66
C PRO A 172 1.99 11.20 -12.42
N ARG A 173 1.77 10.10 -11.70
CA ARG A 173 1.74 8.75 -12.28
C ARG A 173 0.41 8.02 -12.09
N VAL A 174 -0.54 8.56 -11.33
CA VAL A 174 -1.71 7.75 -10.91
C VAL A 174 -2.54 7.28 -12.09
N PHE A 175 -2.80 8.16 -13.06
CA PHE A 175 -3.54 7.80 -14.28
C PHE A 175 -2.75 6.94 -15.26
N SER A 176 -1.42 6.84 -15.10
CA SER A 176 -0.59 5.95 -15.94
C SER A 176 -0.53 4.52 -15.42
N VAL A 177 -0.93 4.29 -14.16
CA VAL A 177 -0.89 2.99 -13.49
C VAL A 177 -2.29 2.39 -13.25
N LEU A 178 -3.35 3.16 -13.53
CA LEU A 178 -4.75 2.71 -13.60
C LEU A 178 -5.07 2.14 -14.99
#